data_AF-L0K7G2-F1
#
_entry.id   AF-L0K7G2-F1
#
_cell.length_a   1.000
_cell.length_b   1.000
_cell.length_c   1.000
_cell.angle_alpha   90.00
_cell.angle_beta   90.00
_cell.angle_gamma   90.00
#
_symmetry.space_group_name_H-M   'P 1'
#
loop_
_entity.id
_entity.type
_entity.pdbx_description
1 polymer ?
#
loop_
_entity_poly.entity_id
_entity_poly.type
_entity_poly.pdbx_seq_one_letter_code
_entity_poly.pdbx_strand_id
1 'polypeptide(L)'
;MSMPEIPERTQEESLTDLLESIALEETALAHFVNAEAEKIQAVAKMMEEGTMDPTEVLEFQRSVSKIMRTPIKKEMLLQFKLEDVLETKREIEG
;
A
#
# COMPACT_ATOMS: atom_id res chain seq x y z
N MET A 1 21.35 2.15 -26.06
CA MET A 1 20.88 2.57 -24.73
C MET A 1 22.08 2.51 -23.81
N SER A 2 22.53 3.64 -23.23
CA SER A 2 23.58 3.61 -22.22
C SER A 2 23.04 2.94 -20.95
N MET A 3 23.93 2.28 -20.21
CA MET A 3 23.58 1.67 -18.93
C MET A 3 23.17 2.79 -17.94
N PRO A 4 22.13 2.60 -17.12
CA PRO A 4 21.83 3.55 -16.05
C PRO A 4 22.99 3.59 -15.06
N GLU A 5 23.51 4.78 -14.78
CA GLU A 5 24.53 4.99 -13.74
C GLU A 5 23.85 5.08 -12.37
N ILE A 6 24.41 4.39 -11.38
CA ILE A 6 23.95 4.49 -9.99
C ILE A 6 24.54 5.77 -9.41
N PRO A 7 23.71 6.72 -8.92
CA PRO A 7 24.22 7.94 -8.32
C PRO A 7 25.05 7.64 -7.08
N GLU A 8 26.18 8.33 -6.91
CA GLU A 8 26.91 8.30 -5.64
C GLU A 8 26.06 8.94 -4.55
N ARG A 9 25.90 8.22 -3.44
CA ARG A 9 25.16 8.67 -2.27
C ARG A 9 25.91 8.31 -1.00
N THR A 10 25.80 9.16 0.01
CA THR A 10 26.19 8.81 1.38
C THR A 10 25.24 7.75 1.95
N GLN A 11 25.67 7.10 3.03
CA GLN A 11 24.82 6.15 3.74
C GLN A 11 23.56 6.83 4.32
N GLU A 12 23.68 8.06 4.83
CA GLU A 12 22.57 8.82 5.40
C GLU A 12 21.53 9.20 4.32
N GLU A 13 21.99 9.65 3.15
CA GLU A 13 21.10 9.90 2.00
C GLU A 13 20.41 8.62 1.54
N SER A 14 21.14 7.50 1.50
CA SER A 14 20.57 6.21 1.11
C SER A 14 19.50 5.71 2.09
N LEU A 15 19.71 5.91 3.40
CA LEU A 15 18.70 5.59 4.43
C LEU A 15 17.48 6.50 4.31
N THR A 16 17.69 7.79 4.04
CA THR A 16 16.60 8.75 3.81
C THR A 16 15.77 8.34 2.59
N ASP A 17 16.41 8.03 1.46
CA ASP A 17 15.74 7.53 0.25
C ASP A 17 14.92 6.27 0.51
N LEU A 18 15.42 5.35 1.35
CA LEU A 18 14.70 4.13 1.72
C LEU A 18 13.45 4.44 2.56
N LEU A 19 13.56 5.34 3.54
CA LEU A 19 12.41 5.80 4.35
C LEU A 19 11.37 6.52 3.49
N GLU A 20 11.81 7.40 2.58
CA GLU A 20 10.92 8.07 1.62
C GLU A 20 10.23 7.06 0.69
N SER A 21 10.96 6.05 0.21
CA SER A 21 10.38 4.95 -0.57
C SER A 21 9.29 4.22 0.20
N ILE A 22 9.49 3.93 1.50
CA ILE A 22 8.46 3.29 2.34
C ILE A 22 7.25 4.21 2.46
N ALA A 23 7.46 5.50 2.77
CA ALA A 23 6.37 6.47 2.91
C ALA A 23 5.54 6.64 1.62
N LEU A 24 6.19 6.58 0.45
CA LEU A 24 5.50 6.62 -0.84
C LEU A 24 4.69 5.35 -1.10
N GLU A 25 5.22 4.17 -0.76
CA GLU A 25 4.47 2.92 -0.84
C GLU A 25 3.26 2.91 0.12
N GLU A 26 3.42 3.40 1.35
CA GLU A 26 2.33 3.58 2.32
C GLU A 26 1.23 4.50 1.79
N THR A 27 1.62 5.64 1.22
CA THR A 27 0.67 6.59 0.60
C THR A 27 -0.10 5.94 -0.55
N ALA A 28 0.60 5.13 -1.37
CA ALA A 28 -0.04 4.38 -2.45
C ALA A 28 -1.03 3.33 -1.93
N LEU A 29 -0.71 2.64 -0.84
CA LEU A 29 -1.64 1.70 -0.18
C LEU A 29 -2.86 2.43 0.39
N ALA A 30 -2.69 3.60 1.01
CA ALA A 30 -3.80 4.40 1.50
C ALA A 30 -4.77 4.80 0.37
N HIS A 31 -4.24 5.26 -0.77
CA HIS A 31 -5.05 5.57 -1.95
C HIS A 31 -5.76 4.33 -2.51
N PHE A 32 -5.08 3.18 -2.54
CA PHE A 32 -5.68 1.92 -2.96
C PHE A 32 -6.88 1.54 -2.08
N VAL A 33 -6.70 1.61 -0.76
CA VAL A 33 -7.78 1.31 0.20
C VAL A 33 -8.94 2.30 0.06
N ASN A 34 -8.65 3.58 -0.12
CA ASN A 34 -9.68 4.59 -0.35
C ASN A 34 -10.47 4.32 -1.65
N ALA A 35 -9.79 3.96 -2.74
CA ALA A 35 -10.45 3.62 -4.00
C ALA A 35 -11.40 2.40 -3.87
N GLU A 36 -11.02 1.39 -3.07
CA GLU A 36 -11.93 0.28 -2.76
C GLU A 36 -13.10 0.73 -1.87
N ALA A 37 -12.87 1.63 -0.90
CA ALA A 37 -13.92 2.20 -0.07
C ALA A 37 -14.96 2.99 -0.88
N GLU A 38 -14.54 3.79 -1.87
CA GLU A 38 -15.43 4.52 -2.77
C GLU A 38 -16.32 3.56 -3.59
N LYS A 39 -15.77 2.44 -4.07
CA LYS A 39 -16.55 1.40 -4.75
C LYS A 39 -17.60 0.78 -3.83
N ILE A 40 -17.25 0.51 -2.57
CA ILE A 40 -18.19 -0.02 -1.57
C ILE A 40 -19.34 0.95 -1.34
N GLN A 41 -19.05 2.25 -1.21
CA GLN A 41 -20.07 3.28 -1.05
C GLN A 41 -20.99 3.38 -2.27
N ALA A 42 -20.44 3.31 -3.48
CA ALA A 42 -21.23 3.31 -4.71
C ALA A 42 -22.20 2.11 -4.77
N VAL A 43 -21.73 0.91 -4.42
CA VAL A 43 -22.57 -0.29 -4.34
C VAL A 43 -23.63 -0.16 -3.23
N ALA A 44 -23.26 0.35 -2.05
CA ALA A 44 -24.21 0.56 -0.97
C ALA A 44 -25.35 1.50 -1.39
N LYS A 45 -25.05 2.56 -2.13
CA LYS A 45 -26.06 3.46 -2.70
C LYS A 45 -26.98 2.73 -3.69
N MET A 46 -26.43 1.87 -4.57
CA MET A 46 -27.25 1.07 -5.49
C MET A 46 -28.18 0.10 -4.76
N MET A 47 -27.75 -0.44 -3.60
CA MET A 47 -28.59 -1.28 -2.75
C MET A 47 -29.76 -0.49 -2.15
N GLU A 48 -29.52 0.72 -1.65
CA GLU A 48 -30.56 1.60 -1.11
C GLU A 48 -31.59 2.00 -2.18
N GLU A 49 -31.13 2.20 -3.41
CA GLU A 49 -31.98 2.50 -4.57
C GLU A 49 -32.72 1.28 -5.13
N GLY A 50 -32.40 0.07 -4.64
CA GLY A 50 -33.00 -1.19 -5.12
C GLY A 50 -32.59 -1.55 -6.55
N THR A 51 -31.45 -1.05 -7.03
CA THR A 51 -30.99 -1.23 -8.42
C THR A 51 -30.00 -2.37 -8.59
N MET A 52 -29.65 -3.08 -7.51
CA MET A 52 -28.72 -4.21 -7.51
C MET A 52 -29.33 -5.43 -6.85
N ASP A 53 -29.10 -6.61 -7.42
CA ASP A 53 -29.59 -7.87 -6.85
C ASP A 53 -28.75 -8.27 -5.61
N PRO A 54 -29.37 -8.84 -4.55
CA PRO A 54 -28.63 -9.29 -3.36
C PRO A 54 -27.49 -10.27 -3.65
N THR A 55 -27.58 -11.08 -4.71
CA THR A 55 -26.50 -12.00 -5.10
C THR A 55 -25.29 -11.26 -5.68
N GLU A 56 -25.51 -10.22 -6.49
CA GLU A 56 -24.45 -9.35 -7.02
C GLU A 56 -23.71 -8.63 -5.89
N VAL A 57 -24.45 -8.18 -4.86
CA VAL A 57 -23.86 -7.58 -3.64
C VAL A 57 -22.94 -8.57 -2.93
N LEU A 58 -23.38 -9.83 -2.74
CA LEU A 58 -22.57 -10.85 -2.08
C LEU A 58 -21.31 -11.19 -2.88
N GLU A 59 -21.40 -11.24 -4.21
CA GLU A 59 -20.24 -11.44 -5.08
C GLU A 59 -19.25 -10.28 -4.99
N PHE A 60 -19.76 -9.04 -5.01
CA PHE A 60 -18.95 -7.84 -4.83
C PHE A 60 -18.22 -7.85 -3.48
N GLN A 61 -18.91 -8.14 -2.37
CA GLN A 61 -18.32 -8.21 -1.03
C GLN A 61 -17.21 -9.27 -0.94
N ARG A 62 -17.40 -10.44 -1.58
CA ARG A 62 -16.37 -11.48 -1.66
C ARG A 62 -15.16 -11.02 -2.46
N SER A 63 -15.38 -10.30 -3.56
CA SER A 63 -14.32 -9.73 -4.39
C SER A 63 -13.50 -8.70 -3.60
N VAL A 64 -14.15 -7.73 -2.96
CA VAL A 64 -13.49 -6.73 -2.10
C VAL A 64 -12.69 -7.40 -0.98
N SER A 65 -13.28 -8.39 -0.30
CA SER A 65 -12.59 -9.14 0.77
C SER A 65 -11.33 -9.86 0.26
N LYS A 66 -11.31 -10.31 -1.00
CA LYS A 66 -10.13 -10.91 -1.63
C LYS A 66 -9.10 -9.84 -1.99
N ILE A 67 -9.53 -8.72 -2.56
CA ILE A 67 -8.68 -7.60 -2.96
C ILE A 67 -7.96 -7.01 -1.74
N MET A 68 -8.68 -6.79 -0.63
CA MET A 68 -8.16 -6.23 0.62
C MET A 68 -7.06 -7.08 1.29
N ARG A 69 -6.90 -8.35 0.91
CA ARG A 69 -5.75 -9.16 1.37
C ARG A 69 -4.42 -8.66 0.82
N THR A 70 -4.44 -7.96 -0.32
CA THR A 70 -3.23 -7.44 -0.97
C THR A 70 -2.61 -6.29 -0.19
N PRO A 71 -3.31 -5.19 0.16
CA PRO A 71 -2.74 -4.12 0.96
C PRO A 71 -2.28 -4.63 2.33
N ILE A 72 -3.03 -5.52 3.00
CA ILE A 72 -2.61 -6.12 4.28
C ILE A 72 -1.26 -6.84 4.16
N LYS A 73 -1.06 -7.64 3.11
CA LYS A 73 0.22 -8.32 2.89
C LYS A 73 1.36 -7.34 2.59
N LYS A 74 1.07 -6.26 1.85
CA LYS A 74 2.07 -5.24 1.55
C LYS A 74 2.44 -4.43 2.79
N GLU A 75 1.46 -4.10 3.64
CA GLU A 75 1.69 -3.47 4.96
C GLU A 75 2.68 -4.28 5.79
N MET A 76 2.49 -5.60 5.90
CA MET A 76 3.43 -6.46 6.62
C MET A 76 4.85 -6.42 6.03
N LEU A 77 4.98 -6.39 4.70
CA LEU A 77 6.29 -6.30 4.04
C LEU A 77 6.94 -4.93 4.24
N LEU A 78 6.16 -3.85 4.23
CA LEU A 78 6.63 -2.49 4.52
C LEU A 78 7.07 -2.36 5.96
N GLN A 79 6.36 -2.98 6.90
CA GLN A 79 6.76 -3.05 8.30
C GLN A 79 8.13 -3.71 8.45
N PHE A 80 8.37 -4.88 7.84
CA PHE A 80 9.69 -5.53 7.90
C PHE A 80 10.79 -4.65 7.29
N LYS A 81 10.53 -4.04 6.12
CA LYS A 81 11.49 -3.12 5.48
C LYS A 81 11.81 -1.92 6.37
N LEU A 82 10.83 -1.38 7.08
CA LEU A 82 11.01 -0.28 8.03
C LEU A 82 11.84 -0.70 9.23
N GLU A 83 11.56 -1.88 9.80
CA GLU A 83 12.31 -2.45 10.93
C GLU A 83 13.80 -2.61 10.57
N ASP A 84 14.10 -3.19 9.40
CA ASP A 84 15.47 -3.38 8.90
C ASP A 84 16.22 -2.04 8.70
N VAL A 85 15.54 -1.04 8.12
CA VAL A 85 16.11 0.30 7.90
C VAL A 85 16.41 1.00 9.23
N LEU A 86 15.50 0.89 10.21
CA LEU A 86 15.69 1.48 11.53
C LEU A 86 16.77 0.78 12.33
N GLU A 87 16.94 -0.54 12.17
CA GLU A 87 18.05 -1.29 12.75
C GLU A 87 19.39 -0.83 12.17
N THR A 88 19.51 -0.78 10.84
CA THR A 88 20.71 -0.32 10.15
C THR A 88 21.11 1.10 10.59
N LYS A 89 20.12 2.00 10.74
CA LYS A 89 20.37 3.36 11.24
C LYS A 89 20.97 3.36 12.64
N ARG A 90 20.45 2.54 13.57
CA ARG A 90 20.96 2.44 14.95
C ARG A 90 22.39 1.93 15.00
N GLU A 91 22.76 0.98 14.14
CA GLU A 91 24.12 0.44 14.06
C GLU A 91 25.14 1.48 13.56
N ILE A 92 24.70 2.44 12.73
CA ILE A 92 25.58 3.51 12.21
C ILE A 92 25.74 4.66 13.22
N GLU A 93 24.70 4.95 14.00
CA GLU A 93 24.70 6.04 14.99
C GLU A 93 25.35 5.67 16.34
N GLY A 94 25.52 4.36 16.62
CA GLY A 94 26.08 3.83 17.87
C GLY A 94 27.57 3.55 17.82
#